data_AF-A0A3P6S676-F1
#
_entry.id   AF-A0A3P6S676-F1
#
_cell.length_a   1.000
_cell.length_b   1.000
_cell.length_c   1.000
_cell.angle_alpha   90.00
_cell.angle_beta   90.00
_cell.angle_gamma   90.00
#
_symmetry.space_group_name_H-M   'P 1'
#
loop_
_entity.id
_entity.type
_entity.pdbx_description
1 polymer ?
#
loop_
_entity_poly.entity_id
_entity_poly.type
_entity_poly.pdbx_seq_one_letter_code
_entity_poly.pdbx_strand_id
1 'polypeptide(L)'
;MNDSFFQTGSVFLLTGKLETFTAHFRLDYGGPSRELFYLLSRELFNPYYGLFEYSAPNQYTVQISPHSHLVQQEMQWMELAGRVLGLALLHRCLIDTFFTRTFYKMLLEQPVTLHDLQDVDSEFYRSMLWIRENPVDPSLGMTFVVTEEENGQVVEKELLPNGGTLEVADSNKEEFISLMVKWRIERGIQRQSQALLRGLHQVSYPIQVT
;
A
#
# COMPACT_ATOMS: atom_id res chain seq x y z
N MET A 1 15.49 10.02 -17.76
CA MET A 1 14.15 10.49 -17.39
C MET A 1 13.83 11.62 -18.35
N ASN A 2 12.82 11.51 -19.20
CA ASN A 2 12.46 12.65 -20.06
C ASN A 2 11.63 13.62 -19.22
N ASP A 3 12.29 14.67 -18.74
CA ASP A 3 11.73 15.74 -17.91
C ASP A 3 10.48 16.41 -18.52
N SER A 4 10.29 16.34 -19.83
CA SER A 4 9.20 17.04 -20.53
C SER A 4 7.80 16.50 -20.26
N PHE A 5 7.63 15.18 -20.12
CA PHE A 5 6.31 14.57 -19.87
C PHE A 5 5.90 14.77 -18.40
N PHE A 6 6.86 14.63 -17.48
CA PHE A 6 6.64 14.86 -16.06
C PHE A 6 6.57 16.34 -15.71
N GLN A 7 7.33 17.27 -16.31
CA GLN A 7 7.14 18.70 -16.03
C GLN A 7 5.75 19.18 -16.44
N THR A 8 5.20 18.68 -17.54
CA THR A 8 3.89 19.13 -18.02
C THR A 8 2.74 18.49 -17.22
N GLY A 9 2.87 17.22 -16.80
CA GLY A 9 1.87 16.52 -15.98
C GLY A 9 2.00 16.72 -14.46
N SER A 10 3.22 16.70 -13.93
CA SER A 10 3.56 16.82 -12.51
C SER A 10 3.34 18.23 -11.98
N VAL A 11 3.71 19.28 -12.73
CA VAL A 11 3.44 20.68 -12.31
C VAL A 11 1.93 20.96 -12.23
N PHE A 12 1.12 20.35 -13.10
CA PHE A 12 -0.33 20.50 -13.08
C PHE A 12 -1.02 19.69 -11.96
N LEU A 13 -0.50 18.50 -11.63
CA LEU A 13 -1.08 17.65 -10.58
C LEU A 13 -0.59 17.98 -9.16
N LEU A 14 0.60 18.58 -9.01
CA LEU A 14 1.19 18.98 -7.73
C LEU A 14 0.71 20.35 -7.23
N THR A 15 0.35 21.29 -8.11
CA THR A 15 0.01 22.69 -7.73
C THR A 15 -1.42 22.91 -7.27
N GLY A 16 -2.26 21.87 -7.18
CA GLY A 16 -3.66 22.00 -6.77
C GLY A 16 -4.56 22.69 -7.82
N LYS A 17 -4.04 23.03 -9.00
CA LYS A 17 -4.83 23.55 -10.13
C LYS A 17 -5.47 22.41 -10.94
N LEU A 18 -6.19 21.53 -10.25
CA LEU A 18 -7.07 20.55 -10.86
C LEU A 18 -8.18 21.21 -11.69
N GLU A 19 -8.55 22.46 -11.36
CA GLU A 19 -9.52 23.26 -12.12
C GLU A 19 -9.03 23.61 -13.53
N THR A 20 -7.73 23.87 -13.73
CA THR A 20 -7.20 24.20 -15.06
C THR A 20 -7.06 22.94 -15.93
N PHE A 21 -6.73 21.81 -15.30
CA PHE A 21 -6.75 20.50 -15.98
C PHE A 21 -8.18 20.09 -16.36
N THR A 22 -9.14 20.17 -15.43
CA THR A 22 -10.55 19.86 -15.74
C THR A 22 -11.20 20.87 -16.69
N ALA A 23 -10.81 22.16 -16.68
CA ALA A 23 -11.34 23.16 -17.62
C ALA A 23 -10.81 23.00 -19.04
N HIS A 24 -9.54 22.59 -19.22
CA HIS A 24 -9.01 22.30 -20.56
C HIS A 24 -9.62 21.01 -21.13
N PHE A 25 -9.97 20.05 -20.28
CA PHE A 25 -10.49 18.72 -20.68
C PHE A 25 -12.02 18.57 -20.63
N ARG A 26 -12.77 19.55 -20.10
CA ARG A 26 -14.24 19.61 -20.17
C ARG A 26 -14.78 19.73 -21.60
N LEU A 27 -13.92 19.98 -22.59
CA LEU A 27 -14.31 20.14 -23.99
C LEU A 27 -14.43 18.82 -24.75
N ASP A 28 -13.77 17.74 -24.31
CA ASP A 28 -13.77 16.46 -25.05
C ASP A 28 -14.38 15.31 -24.24
N TYR A 29 -15.69 15.14 -24.39
CA TYR A 29 -16.43 14.03 -23.79
C TYR A 29 -16.03 12.69 -24.43
N GLY A 30 -15.03 12.01 -23.85
CA GLY A 30 -15.01 10.54 -23.75
C GLY A 30 -13.78 9.78 -24.27
N GLY A 31 -12.95 10.37 -25.14
CA GLY A 31 -11.82 9.69 -25.81
C GLY A 31 -10.44 9.93 -25.17
N PRO A 32 -9.94 11.19 -25.15
CA PRO A 32 -8.57 11.48 -24.73
C PRO A 32 -8.33 11.38 -23.22
N SER A 33 -9.37 11.50 -22.39
CA SER A 33 -9.22 11.36 -20.93
C SER A 33 -8.94 9.91 -20.52
N ARG A 34 -9.55 8.91 -21.18
CA ARG A 34 -9.38 7.49 -20.84
C ARG A 34 -7.99 6.97 -21.21
N GLU A 35 -7.53 7.28 -22.43
CA GLU A 35 -6.18 6.92 -22.88
C GLU A 35 -5.11 7.61 -22.03
N LEU A 36 -5.35 8.86 -21.61
CA LEU A 36 -4.46 9.56 -20.69
C LEU A 36 -4.38 8.89 -19.31
N PHE A 37 -5.51 8.51 -18.71
CA PHE A 37 -5.50 7.76 -17.43
C PHE A 37 -4.79 6.41 -17.58
N TYR A 38 -5.01 5.72 -18.70
CA TYR A 38 -4.35 4.47 -19.02
C TYR A 38 -2.82 4.65 -19.08
N LEU A 39 -2.32 5.58 -19.89
CA LEU A 39 -0.87 5.85 -20.02
C LEU A 39 -0.26 6.38 -18.72
N LEU A 40 -0.95 7.29 -18.03
CA LEU A 40 -0.50 7.85 -16.75
C LEU A 40 -0.39 6.76 -15.69
N SER A 41 -1.39 5.87 -15.58
CA SER A 41 -1.37 4.78 -14.62
C SER A 41 -0.19 3.83 -14.88
N ARG A 42 0.08 3.51 -16.15
CA ARG A 42 1.18 2.62 -16.53
C ARG A 42 2.54 3.18 -16.14
N GLU A 43 2.76 4.48 -16.31
CA GLU A 43 4.02 5.12 -15.88
C GLU A 43 4.09 5.25 -14.36
N LEU A 44 3.02 5.68 -13.70
CA LEU A 44 3.01 5.96 -12.26
C LEU A 44 3.21 4.71 -11.39
N PHE A 45 2.62 3.59 -11.79
CA PHE A 45 2.73 2.31 -11.08
C PHE A 45 3.86 1.42 -11.61
N ASN A 46 4.71 1.93 -12.50
CA ASN A 46 5.81 1.16 -13.07
C ASN A 46 6.85 0.83 -11.99
N PRO A 47 7.15 -0.47 -11.73
CA PRO A 47 8.15 -0.88 -10.75
C PRO A 47 9.55 -0.30 -11.00
N TYR A 48 9.87 0.07 -12.23
CA TYR A 48 11.16 0.67 -12.58
C TYR A 48 11.47 1.97 -11.81
N TYR A 49 10.45 2.71 -11.37
CA TYR A 49 10.65 3.95 -10.61
C TYR A 49 10.83 3.74 -9.10
N GLY A 50 10.69 2.51 -8.60
CA GLY A 50 10.98 2.17 -7.20
C GLY A 50 9.91 2.59 -6.18
N LEU A 51 8.85 3.31 -6.58
CA LEU A 51 7.70 3.57 -5.72
C LEU A 51 6.90 2.30 -5.45
N PHE A 52 6.77 1.48 -6.48
CA PHE A 52 6.07 0.22 -6.46
C PHE A 52 7.01 -0.91 -6.89
N GLU A 53 6.65 -2.15 -6.58
CA GLU A 53 7.40 -3.35 -6.96
C GLU A 53 6.44 -4.50 -7.33
N TYR A 54 6.95 -5.50 -8.03
CA TYR A 54 6.21 -6.74 -8.27
C TYR A 54 6.14 -7.57 -6.99
N SER A 55 4.97 -8.13 -6.69
CA SER A 55 4.74 -8.86 -5.43
C SER A 55 5.44 -10.21 -5.35
N ALA A 56 5.65 -10.89 -6.49
CA ALA A 56 6.35 -12.17 -6.53
C ALA A 56 6.97 -12.44 -7.91
N PRO A 57 7.98 -13.31 -8.00
CA PRO A 57 8.49 -13.80 -9.28
C PRO A 57 7.36 -14.51 -10.02
N ASN A 58 7.02 -14.04 -11.23
CA ASN A 58 5.93 -14.54 -12.09
C ASN A 58 4.51 -14.07 -11.74
N GLN A 59 4.35 -13.15 -10.78
CA GLN A 59 3.09 -12.42 -10.60
C GLN A 59 3.27 -10.99 -11.07
N TYR A 60 2.43 -10.56 -12.03
CA TYR A 60 2.41 -9.18 -12.53
C TYR A 60 1.57 -8.24 -11.64
N THR A 61 1.29 -8.65 -10.41
CA THR A 61 0.64 -7.81 -9.41
C THR A 61 1.66 -6.89 -8.75
N VAL A 62 1.23 -5.66 -8.52
CA VAL A 62 2.06 -4.57 -8.01
C VAL A 62 1.68 -4.24 -6.57
N GLN A 63 2.67 -3.91 -5.75
CA GLN A 63 2.52 -3.43 -4.37
C GLN A 63 3.43 -2.23 -4.10
N ILE A 64 3.20 -1.52 -2.99
CA ILE A 64 4.10 -0.45 -2.55
C ILE A 64 5.46 -1.08 -2.23
N SER A 65 6.54 -0.52 -2.76
CA SER A 65 7.87 -1.01 -2.42
C SER A 65 8.27 -0.57 -1.01
N PRO A 66 8.73 -1.48 -0.13
CA PRO A 66 9.38 -1.09 1.13
C PRO A 66 10.60 -0.19 0.92
N HIS A 67 11.22 -0.26 -0.26
CA HIS A 67 12.38 0.54 -0.64
C HIS A 67 12.02 1.88 -1.29
N SER A 68 10.74 2.24 -1.37
CA SER A 68 10.30 3.49 -2.00
C SER A 68 10.84 4.73 -1.29
N HIS A 69 11.28 4.61 -0.03
CA HIS A 69 11.94 5.67 0.73
C HIS A 69 13.27 6.15 0.12
N LEU A 70 13.85 5.37 -0.81
CA LEU A 70 15.04 5.75 -1.56
C LEU A 70 14.73 6.69 -2.73
N VAL A 71 13.45 6.81 -3.12
CA VAL A 71 13.00 7.69 -4.20
C VAL A 71 12.87 9.11 -3.68
N GLN A 72 13.33 10.11 -4.45
CA GLN A 72 13.16 11.51 -4.08
C GLN A 72 11.69 11.93 -4.14
N GLN A 73 11.23 12.65 -3.12
CA GLN A 73 9.84 13.15 -3.02
C GLN A 73 8.80 12.02 -3.04
N GLU A 74 9.15 10.83 -2.57
CA GLU A 74 8.33 9.63 -2.52
C GLU A 74 6.93 9.90 -1.92
N MET A 75 6.84 10.73 -0.88
CA MET A 75 5.55 11.04 -0.23
C MET A 75 4.62 11.82 -1.17
N GLN A 76 5.17 12.76 -1.94
CA GLN A 76 4.39 13.56 -2.89
C GLN A 76 3.92 12.68 -4.06
N TRP A 77 4.78 11.76 -4.51
CA TRP A 77 4.43 10.79 -5.54
C TRP A 77 3.37 9.79 -5.06
N MET A 78 3.44 9.32 -3.81
CA MET A 78 2.42 8.46 -3.22
C MET A 78 1.08 9.19 -3.09
N GLU A 79 1.06 10.45 -2.63
CA GLU A 79 -0.14 11.28 -2.63
C GLU A 79 -0.71 11.47 -4.03
N LEU A 80 0.15 11.69 -5.02
CA LEU A 80 -0.27 11.78 -6.42
C LEU A 80 -0.90 10.48 -6.91
N ALA A 81 -0.28 9.33 -6.62
CA ALA A 81 -0.82 8.01 -6.95
C ALA A 81 -2.21 7.80 -6.34
N GLY A 82 -2.39 8.20 -5.08
CA GLY A 82 -3.70 8.22 -4.43
C GLY A 82 -4.74 9.04 -5.19
N ARG A 83 -4.40 10.28 -5.58
CA ARG A 83 -5.31 11.15 -6.34
C ARG A 83 -5.68 10.55 -7.70
N VAL A 84 -4.70 9.99 -8.41
CA VAL A 84 -4.93 9.34 -9.72
C VAL A 84 -5.86 8.14 -9.58
N LEU A 85 -5.69 7.31 -8.55
CA LEU A 85 -6.62 6.21 -8.24
C LEU A 85 -8.03 6.73 -7.93
N GLY A 86 -8.14 7.77 -7.11
CA GLY A 86 -9.42 8.38 -6.76
C GLY A 86 -10.16 8.94 -7.97
N LEU A 87 -9.43 9.62 -8.86
CA LEU A 87 -9.99 10.13 -10.11
C LEU A 87 -10.40 9.00 -11.05
N ALA A 88 -9.58 7.94 -11.15
CA ALA A 88 -9.92 6.78 -11.98
C ALA A 88 -11.21 6.12 -11.51
N LEU A 89 -11.40 5.97 -10.19
CA LEU A 89 -12.65 5.48 -9.59
C LEU A 89 -13.84 6.41 -9.88
N LEU A 90 -13.68 7.72 -9.66
CA LEU A 90 -14.74 8.72 -9.86
C LEU A 90 -15.23 8.76 -11.31
N HIS A 91 -14.30 8.75 -12.27
CA HIS A 91 -14.60 8.84 -13.70
C HIS A 91 -14.85 7.48 -14.37
N ARG A 92 -14.78 6.37 -13.61
CA ARG A 92 -14.88 5.00 -14.12
C ARG A 92 -13.87 4.72 -15.25
N CYS A 93 -12.66 5.23 -15.08
CA CYS A 93 -11.54 4.97 -15.98
C CYS A 93 -10.82 3.68 -15.57
N LEU A 94 -10.35 2.92 -16.56
CA LEU A 94 -9.53 1.75 -16.33
C LEU A 94 -8.07 2.17 -16.16
N ILE A 95 -7.35 1.47 -15.29
CA ILE A 95 -5.91 1.59 -15.09
C ILE A 95 -5.23 0.32 -15.58
N ASP A 96 -4.02 0.45 -16.12
CA ASP A 96 -3.23 -0.67 -16.66
C ASP A 96 -2.30 -1.26 -15.60
N THR A 97 -2.85 -1.59 -14.44
CA THR A 97 -2.07 -2.15 -13.33
C THR A 97 -2.96 -3.04 -12.48
N PHE A 98 -2.46 -4.24 -12.21
CA PHE A 98 -3.07 -5.16 -11.26
C PHE A 98 -2.39 -5.00 -9.93
N PHE A 99 -3.14 -4.73 -8.86
CA PHE A 99 -2.58 -4.66 -7.52
C PHE A 99 -2.78 -5.96 -6.75
N THR A 100 -2.02 -6.14 -5.68
CA THR A 100 -2.24 -7.25 -4.76
C THR A 100 -3.58 -7.12 -4.03
N ARG A 101 -4.13 -8.25 -3.55
CA ARG A 101 -5.34 -8.24 -2.70
C ARG A 101 -5.16 -7.36 -1.46
N THR A 102 -3.98 -7.42 -0.84
CA THR A 102 -3.65 -6.62 0.35
C THR A 102 -3.65 -5.13 0.04
N PHE A 103 -3.19 -4.73 -1.14
CA PHE A 103 -3.28 -3.34 -1.58
C PHE A 103 -4.73 -2.88 -1.74
N TYR A 104 -5.61 -3.67 -2.36
CA TYR A 104 -7.03 -3.31 -2.45
C TYR A 104 -7.69 -3.22 -1.08
N LYS A 105 -7.38 -4.14 -0.15
CA LYS A 105 -7.88 -4.07 1.23
C LYS A 105 -7.39 -2.81 1.95
N MET A 106 -6.13 -2.43 1.75
CA MET A 106 -5.59 -1.16 2.26
C MET A 106 -6.36 0.05 1.71
N LEU A 107 -6.64 0.10 0.40
CA LEU A 107 -7.45 1.19 -0.19
C LEU A 107 -8.87 1.28 0.39
N LEU A 108 -9.45 0.14 0.77
CA LEU A 108 -10.77 0.03 1.37
C LEU A 108 -10.77 0.19 2.91
N GLU A 109 -9.59 0.42 3.51
CA GLU A 109 -9.39 0.42 4.96
C GLU A 109 -9.93 -0.84 5.65
N GLN A 110 -9.85 -1.98 4.95
CA GLN A 110 -10.28 -3.28 5.46
C GLN A 110 -9.10 -4.02 6.11
N PRO A 111 -9.34 -4.75 7.21
CA PRO A 111 -8.31 -5.54 7.86
C PRO A 111 -7.84 -6.67 6.92
N VAL A 112 -6.53 -6.85 6.86
CA VAL A 112 -5.90 -8.00 6.21
C VAL A 112 -5.98 -9.18 7.16
N THR A 113 -6.34 -10.36 6.63
CA THR A 113 -6.44 -11.60 7.38
C THR A 113 -5.29 -12.53 7.02
N LEU A 114 -5.03 -13.52 7.88
CA LEU A 114 -4.00 -14.53 7.62
C LEU A 114 -4.20 -15.22 6.25
N HIS A 115 -5.44 -15.46 5.83
CA HIS A 115 -5.73 -16.07 4.54
C HIS A 115 -5.23 -15.22 3.36
N ASP A 116 -5.17 -13.90 3.47
CA ASP A 116 -4.67 -13.05 2.39
C ASP A 116 -3.17 -13.23 2.15
N LEU A 117 -2.44 -13.76 3.13
CA LEU A 117 -1.00 -14.01 3.04
C LEU A 117 -0.67 -15.36 2.39
N GLN A 118 -1.63 -16.26 2.21
CA GLN A 118 -1.37 -17.60 1.68
C GLN A 118 -0.64 -17.57 0.33
N ASP A 119 -1.04 -16.66 -0.55
CA ASP A 119 -0.49 -16.52 -1.91
C ASP A 119 0.66 -15.51 -2.01
N VAL A 120 0.84 -14.69 -0.96
CA VAL A 120 1.89 -13.64 -0.89
C VAL A 120 3.14 -14.18 -0.22
N ASP A 121 2.97 -14.91 0.88
CA ASP A 121 4.03 -15.44 1.72
C ASP A 121 3.59 -16.76 2.37
N SER A 122 3.71 -17.84 1.59
CA SER A 122 3.26 -19.16 2.01
C SER A 122 4.01 -19.71 3.23
N GLU A 123 5.26 -19.29 3.43
CA GLU A 123 6.08 -19.70 4.58
C GLU A 123 5.57 -19.04 5.86
N PHE A 124 5.41 -17.71 5.83
CA PHE A 124 4.84 -16.97 6.94
C PHE A 124 3.42 -17.45 7.27
N TYR A 125 2.60 -17.69 6.24
CA TYR A 125 1.26 -18.24 6.39
C TYR A 125 1.27 -19.56 7.17
N ARG A 126 2.15 -20.50 6.80
CA ARG A 126 2.28 -21.80 7.47
C ARG A 126 2.72 -21.65 8.92
N SER A 127 3.68 -20.77 9.20
CA SER A 127 4.17 -20.53 10.56
C SER A 127 3.07 -19.97 11.47
N MET A 128 2.30 -18.99 11.01
CA MET A 128 1.17 -18.44 11.77
C MET A 128 0.02 -19.45 11.92
N LEU A 129 -0.25 -20.23 10.87
CA LEU A 129 -1.24 -21.32 10.92
C LEU A 129 -0.87 -22.36 11.97
N TRP A 130 0.41 -22.72 12.05
CA TRP A 130 0.90 -23.67 13.04
C TRP A 130 0.70 -23.16 14.47
N ILE A 131 1.05 -21.90 14.75
CA ILE A 131 0.81 -21.28 16.07
C ILE A 131 -0.69 -21.30 16.42
N ARG A 132 -1.55 -21.04 15.43
CA ARG A 132 -3.00 -21.05 15.60
C ARG A 132 -3.53 -22.42 16.02
N GLU A 133 -3.07 -23.47 15.34
CA GLU A 133 -3.62 -24.83 15.47
C GLU A 133 -2.99 -25.64 16.62
N ASN A 134 -1.82 -25.23 17.11
CA ASN A 134 -1.09 -25.92 18.16
C ASN A 134 -1.15 -25.15 19.49
N PRO A 135 -1.06 -25.86 20.64
CA PRO A 135 -0.91 -25.20 21.93
C PRO A 135 0.42 -24.45 22.00
N VAL A 136 0.39 -23.22 22.53
CA VAL A 136 1.60 -22.41 22.71
C VAL A 136 2.35 -22.93 23.95
N ASP A 137 3.59 -23.36 23.75
CA ASP A 137 4.48 -23.80 24.84
C ASP A 137 5.10 -22.57 25.53
N PRO A 138 4.81 -22.31 26.82
CA PRO A 138 5.40 -21.18 27.55
C PRO A 138 6.93 -21.23 27.62
N SER A 139 7.55 -22.40 27.49
CA SER A 139 9.01 -22.54 27.50
C SER A 139 9.69 -21.94 26.27
N LEU A 140 8.93 -21.66 25.19
CA LEU A 140 9.42 -20.95 24.01
C LEU A 140 9.66 -19.46 24.26
N GLY A 141 9.08 -18.88 25.34
CA GLY A 141 9.27 -17.49 25.71
C GLY A 141 8.79 -16.50 24.64
N MET A 142 7.76 -16.86 23.87
CA MET A 142 7.19 -15.99 22.83
C MET A 142 6.53 -14.78 23.48
N THR A 143 6.83 -13.60 22.97
CA THR A 143 6.23 -12.32 23.40
C THR A 143 5.67 -11.55 22.22
N PHE A 144 5.00 -10.43 22.45
CA PHE A 144 4.47 -9.56 21.39
C PHE A 144 5.57 -8.65 20.81
N VAL A 145 6.72 -9.24 20.49
CA VAL A 145 7.89 -8.57 19.93
C VAL A 145 8.28 -9.27 18.63
N VAL A 146 8.63 -8.49 17.63
CA VAL A 146 9.13 -8.98 16.35
C VAL A 146 10.54 -8.47 16.11
N THR A 147 11.36 -9.33 15.52
CA THR A 147 12.72 -9.02 15.15
C THR A 147 12.78 -8.61 13.67
N GLU A 148 13.39 -7.47 13.40
CA GLU A 148 13.56 -6.91 12.05
C GLU A 148 15.03 -6.59 11.79
N GLU A 149 15.49 -6.79 10.56
CA GLU A 149 16.80 -6.31 10.14
C GLU A 149 16.65 -4.94 9.50
N GLU A 150 17.15 -3.90 10.16
CA GLU A 150 17.19 -2.52 9.66
C GLU A 150 18.64 -2.09 9.48
N ASN A 151 19.04 -1.72 8.26
CA ASN A 151 20.41 -1.26 7.94
C ASN A 151 21.52 -2.23 8.39
N GLY A 152 21.27 -3.54 8.32
CA GLY A 152 22.20 -4.58 8.77
C GLY A 152 22.28 -4.77 10.28
N GLN A 153 21.39 -4.12 11.05
CA GLN A 153 21.24 -4.32 12.48
C GLN A 153 19.94 -5.03 12.79
N VAL A 154 20.01 -5.98 13.72
CA VAL A 154 18.84 -6.68 14.24
C VAL A 154 18.20 -5.82 15.32
N VAL A 155 16.95 -5.40 15.09
CA VAL A 155 16.18 -4.54 15.98
C VAL A 155 14.92 -5.27 16.42
N GLU A 156 14.57 -5.14 17.69
CA GLU A 156 13.31 -5.63 18.25
C GLU A 156 12.26 -4.52 18.26
N LYS A 157 11.06 -4.83 17.78
CA LYS A 157 9.91 -3.93 17.77
C LYS A 157 8.74 -4.57 18.50
N GLU A 158 8.15 -3.85 19.43
CA GLU A 158 6.93 -4.30 20.08
C GLU A 158 5.74 -4.13 19.13
N LEU A 159 4.91 -5.18 19.02
CA LEU A 159 3.68 -5.17 18.23
C LEU A 159 2.54 -4.39 18.91
N LEU A 160 2.63 -4.24 20.24
CA LEU A 160 1.71 -3.50 21.09
C LEU A 160 2.47 -2.89 22.28
N PRO A 161 1.94 -1.86 22.96
CA PRO A 161 2.62 -1.24 24.09
C PRO A 161 2.90 -2.22 25.24
N ASN A 162 4.17 -2.31 25.67
CA ASN A 162 4.65 -3.28 26.67
C ASN A 162 4.62 -4.75 26.17
N GLY A 163 4.68 -4.94 24.85
CA GLY A 163 4.61 -6.25 24.21
C GLY A 163 5.73 -7.21 24.65
N GLY A 164 6.91 -6.68 25.03
CA GLY A 164 8.02 -7.51 25.54
C GLY A 164 7.77 -8.14 26.91
N THR A 165 6.79 -7.64 27.66
CA THR A 165 6.42 -8.21 28.98
C THR A 165 5.21 -9.15 28.91
N LEU A 166 4.52 -9.17 27.76
CA LEU A 166 3.32 -9.98 27.55
C LEU A 166 3.72 -11.27 26.83
N GLU A 167 3.59 -12.40 27.52
CA GLU A 167 3.80 -13.71 26.90
C GLU A 167 2.62 -14.12 26.02
N VAL A 168 2.94 -14.76 24.90
CA VAL A 168 1.96 -15.38 24.01
C VAL A 168 1.51 -16.70 24.65
N ALA A 169 0.20 -16.87 24.77
CA ALA A 169 -0.48 -18.03 25.32
C ALA A 169 -1.70 -18.37 24.46
N ASP A 170 -2.31 -19.54 24.67
CA ASP A 170 -3.48 -19.96 23.90
C ASP A 170 -4.68 -19.00 23.99
N SER A 171 -4.78 -18.23 25.07
CA SER A 171 -5.84 -17.23 25.26
C SER A 171 -5.65 -15.95 24.44
N ASN A 172 -4.42 -15.60 24.03
CA ASN A 172 -4.10 -14.36 23.33
C ASN A 172 -3.39 -14.57 21.98
N LYS A 173 -3.17 -15.82 21.56
CA LYS A 173 -2.47 -16.13 20.30
C LYS A 173 -3.16 -15.61 19.04
N GLU A 174 -4.49 -15.49 19.04
CA GLU A 174 -5.23 -14.90 17.90
C GLU A 174 -4.89 -13.40 17.73
N GLU A 175 -4.74 -12.67 18.83
CA GLU A 175 -4.30 -11.27 18.80
C GLU A 175 -2.86 -11.17 18.31
N PHE A 176 -1.97 -12.05 18.80
CA PHE A 176 -0.59 -12.13 18.31
C PHE A 176 -0.54 -12.36 16.80
N ILE A 177 -1.30 -13.34 16.29
CA ILE A 177 -1.37 -13.64 14.84
C ILE A 177 -1.90 -12.43 14.07
N SER A 178 -2.96 -11.78 14.55
CA SER A 178 -3.51 -10.58 13.89
C SER A 178 -2.49 -9.46 13.80
N LEU A 179 -1.74 -9.20 14.87
CA LEU A 179 -0.70 -8.18 14.90
C LEU A 179 0.50 -8.54 14.03
N MET A 180 0.90 -9.81 14.00
CA MET A 180 1.95 -10.31 13.11
C MET A 180 1.57 -10.17 11.64
N VAL A 181 0.33 -10.48 11.27
CA VAL A 181 -0.20 -10.28 9.90
C VAL A 181 -0.17 -8.81 9.52
N LYS A 182 -0.66 -7.93 10.40
CA LYS A 182 -0.63 -6.48 10.19
C LYS A 182 0.79 -5.97 10.00
N TRP A 183 1.70 -6.34 10.92
CA TRP A 183 3.11 -5.97 10.83
C TRP A 183 3.75 -6.46 9.53
N ARG A 184 3.50 -7.71 9.12
CA ARG A 184 4.09 -8.30 7.91
C ARG A 184 3.75 -7.51 6.65
N ILE A 185 2.53 -6.98 6.56
CA ILE A 185 2.06 -6.18 5.43
C ILE A 185 2.49 -4.72 5.52
N GLU A 186 2.41 -4.13 6.71
CA GLU A 186 2.60 -2.69 6.85
C GLU A 186 4.07 -2.28 6.98
N ARG A 187 4.95 -3.18 7.45
CA ARG A 187 6.37 -2.88 7.68
C ARG A 187 7.04 -2.22 6.47
N GLY A 188 7.71 -1.10 6.70
CA GLY A 188 8.43 -0.34 5.68
C GLY A 188 7.55 0.50 4.75
N ILE A 189 6.22 0.39 4.84
CA ILE A 189 5.29 1.08 3.93
C ILE A 189 4.23 1.93 4.64
N GLN A 190 4.25 2.05 5.98
CA GLN A 190 3.22 2.77 6.73
C GLN A 190 3.07 4.23 6.29
N ARG A 191 4.18 4.94 6.07
CA ARG A 191 4.12 6.37 5.72
C ARG A 191 3.63 6.56 4.28
N GLN A 192 4.02 5.65 3.39
CA GLN A 192 3.69 5.65 1.97
C GLN A 192 2.23 5.27 1.73
N SER A 193 1.75 4.23 2.41
CA SER A 193 0.32 3.84 2.41
C SER A 193 -0.56 4.98 2.92
N GLN A 194 -0.19 5.63 4.02
CA GLN A 194 -0.91 6.81 4.52
C GLN A 194 -0.90 7.97 3.53
N ALA A 195 0.24 8.27 2.90
CA ALA A 195 0.34 9.29 1.86
C ALA A 195 -0.59 8.99 0.68
N LEU A 196 -0.60 7.74 0.22
CA LEU A 196 -1.49 7.28 -0.84
C LEU A 196 -2.97 7.43 -0.45
N LEU A 197 -3.36 6.98 0.75
CA LEU A 197 -4.73 7.12 1.24
C LEU A 197 -5.16 8.59 1.39
N ARG A 198 -4.26 9.47 1.87
CA ARG A 198 -4.52 10.92 1.90
C ARG A 198 -4.84 11.45 0.50
N GLY A 199 -4.06 11.09 -0.50
CA GLY A 199 -4.29 11.47 -1.89
C GLY A 199 -5.63 10.94 -2.43
N LEU A 200 -5.96 9.69 -2.13
CA LEU A 200 -7.22 9.06 -2.52
C LEU A 200 -8.44 9.78 -1.93
N HIS A 201 -8.38 10.13 -0.65
CA HIS A 201 -9.49 10.76 0.07
C HIS A 201 -9.72 12.20 -0.36
N GLN A 202 -8.69 12.91 -0.82
CA GLN A 202 -8.83 14.27 -1.35
C GLN A 202 -9.74 14.33 -2.59
N VAL A 203 -9.85 13.23 -3.34
CA VAL A 203 -10.72 13.14 -4.53
C VAL A 203 -12.07 12.51 -4.21
N SER A 204 -12.12 11.61 -3.23
CA SER A 204 -13.28 10.77 -2.94
C SER A 204 -14.43 11.49 -2.21
N TYR A 205 -14.25 12.74 -1.76
CA TYR A 205 -15.32 13.55 -1.16
C TYR A 205 -15.74 14.69 -2.10
N PRO A 206 -16.88 14.51 -2.80
CA PRO A 206 -18.00 15.41 -2.56
C PRO A 206 -19.32 14.62 -2.57
N ILE A 207 -19.65 13.92 -1.47
CA ILE A 207 -21.04 13.50 -1.24
C ILE A 207 -21.67 14.54 -0.33
N GLN A 208 -22.12 15.66 -0.91
CA GLN A 208 -23.16 16.45 -0.24
C GLN A 208 -24.44 15.64 -0.31
N VAL A 209 -24.75 14.93 0.77
CA VAL A 209 -26.11 14.42 1.00
C VAL A 209 -26.98 15.63 1.30
N THR A 210 -28.04 15.76 0.50
CA THR A 210 -29.03 16.85 0.51
C THR A 210 -29.84 16.88 1.80
#